data_AF-A0A091NHI8-F1
#
_entry.id   AF-A0A091NHI8-F1
#
_cell.length_a   1.000
_cell.length_b   1.000
_cell.length_c   1.000
_cell.angle_alpha   90.00
_cell.angle_beta   90.00
_cell.angle_gamma   90.00
#
_symmetry.space_group_name_H-M   'P 1'
#
loop_
_entity.id
_entity.type
_entity.pdbx_description
1 polymer ?
#
loop_
_entity_poly.entity_id
_entity_poly.type
_entity_poly.pdbx_seq_one_letter_code
_entity_poly.pdbx_strand_id
1 'polypeptide(L)'
;ETGRLALYLLGLRATCLPPEQGSKGFLVTWLKYYLEKDWTGSLQLGHPHTNYYQYGLGVLALCVHGKRVPEKVIRRLLAAQHHSRLRHGGSAVDMEAVAALAFTCLERRHLVRGRLGTELRKAVQRTRKSMAQAQGMDGVIGNIYSTPWAVQVFLATGTCQTDTAYSRAVAALLQPLEAFGTAGTIGPVLPALHGRSYLDIASMECREE
;
A
#
# COMPACT_ATOMS: atom_id res chain seq x y z
N GLU A 1 -2.85 7.01 -14.83
CA GLU A 1 -4.16 7.29 -14.19
C GLU A 1 -4.41 6.53 -12.89
N THR A 2 -4.28 5.20 -12.83
CA THR A 2 -4.61 4.38 -11.64
C THR A 2 -4.01 4.91 -10.34
N GLY A 3 -2.68 5.15 -10.30
CA GLY A 3 -2.00 5.57 -9.08
C GLY A 3 -2.42 6.96 -8.59
N ARG A 4 -2.54 7.93 -9.49
CA ARG A 4 -2.94 9.31 -9.14
C ARG A 4 -4.36 9.35 -8.59
N LEU A 5 -5.31 8.68 -9.26
CA LEU A 5 -6.70 8.61 -8.80
C LEU A 5 -6.82 7.84 -7.47
N ALA A 6 -6.02 6.79 -7.27
CA ALA A 6 -5.95 6.07 -6.00
C ALA A 6 -5.47 6.96 -4.86
N LEU A 7 -4.37 7.70 -5.05
CA LEU A 7 -3.85 8.65 -4.06
C LEU A 7 -4.85 9.77 -3.77
N TYR A 8 -5.52 10.30 -4.80
CA TYR A 8 -6.58 11.29 -4.62
C TYR A 8 -7.73 10.75 -3.75
N LEU A 9 -8.19 9.53 -4.01
CA LEU A 9 -9.23 8.89 -3.21
C LEU A 9 -8.78 8.61 -1.77
N LEU A 10 -7.52 8.22 -1.55
CA LEU A 10 -6.95 8.07 -0.20
C LEU A 10 -6.92 9.41 0.54
N GLY A 11 -6.45 10.47 -0.13
CA GLY A 11 -6.45 11.83 0.41
C GLY A 11 -7.85 12.33 0.75
N LEU A 12 -8.82 12.14 -0.15
CA LEU A 12 -10.22 12.50 0.11
C LEU A 12 -10.81 11.74 1.31
N ARG A 13 -10.41 10.48 1.54
CA ARG A 13 -10.82 9.76 2.75
C ARG A 13 -10.15 10.32 4.01
N ALA A 14 -8.93 10.84 3.87
CA ALA A 14 -8.15 11.43 4.95
C ALA A 14 -8.59 12.86 5.32
N THR A 15 -9.26 13.61 4.44
CA THR A 15 -9.77 14.95 4.81
C THR A 15 -11.07 14.91 5.63
N CYS A 16 -11.71 13.73 5.74
CA CYS A 16 -13.05 13.55 6.30
C CYS A 16 -14.14 14.49 5.78
N LEU A 17 -13.87 15.23 4.71
CA LEU A 17 -14.87 16.07 4.05
C LEU A 17 -15.92 15.13 3.43
N PRO A 18 -17.22 15.35 3.66
CA PRO A 18 -18.24 14.66 2.88
C PRO A 18 -17.97 14.99 1.40
N PRO A 19 -17.86 13.98 0.52
CA PRO A 19 -17.69 14.26 -0.90
C PRO A 19 -18.90 15.06 -1.37
N GLU A 20 -18.69 16.00 -2.30
CA GLU A 20 -19.80 16.58 -3.04
C GLU A 20 -20.71 15.45 -3.54
N GLN A 21 -22.02 15.57 -3.27
CA GLN A 21 -22.99 14.50 -3.55
C GLN A 21 -22.82 14.00 -4.99
N GLY A 22 -22.49 12.70 -5.16
CA GLY A 22 -22.30 12.05 -6.46
C GLY A 22 -20.85 11.93 -6.96
N SER A 23 -19.93 12.82 -6.57
CA SER A 23 -18.54 12.85 -7.08
C SER A 23 -17.73 11.59 -6.71
N LYS A 24 -17.82 11.15 -5.44
CA LYS A 24 -17.11 9.95 -4.94
C LYS A 24 -17.52 8.67 -5.66
N GLY A 25 -18.80 8.53 -6.01
CA GLY A 25 -19.29 7.36 -6.75
C GLY A 25 -18.65 7.24 -8.12
N PHE A 26 -18.57 8.36 -8.84
CA PHE A 26 -17.93 8.46 -10.14
C PHE A 26 -16.42 8.15 -10.07
N LEU A 27 -15.71 8.73 -9.10
CA LEU A 27 -14.27 8.50 -8.92
C LEU A 27 -13.92 7.04 -8.62
N VAL A 28 -14.73 6.36 -7.79
CA VAL A 28 -14.58 4.93 -7.51
C VAL A 28 -14.80 4.10 -8.79
N THR A 29 -15.78 4.46 -9.61
CA THR A 29 -16.05 3.78 -10.88
C THR A 29 -14.87 3.92 -11.84
N TRP A 30 -14.30 5.12 -11.97
CA TRP A 30 -13.10 5.34 -12.77
C TRP A 30 -11.90 4.58 -12.24
N LEU A 31 -11.71 4.51 -10.92
CA LEU A 31 -10.60 3.73 -10.36
C LEU A 31 -10.74 2.25 -10.69
N LYS A 32 -11.95 1.69 -10.62
CA LYS A 32 -12.21 0.31 -11.04
C LYS A 32 -11.91 0.11 -12.53
N TYR A 33 -12.32 1.05 -13.37
CA TYR A 33 -12.06 1.01 -14.81
C TYR A 33 -10.55 1.02 -15.13
N TYR A 34 -9.79 1.93 -14.53
CA TYR A 34 -8.34 2.01 -14.76
C TYR A 34 -7.60 0.80 -14.19
N LEU A 35 -8.03 0.28 -13.04
CA LEU A 35 -7.46 -0.94 -12.48
C LEU A 35 -7.73 -2.18 -13.35
N GLU A 36 -8.91 -2.26 -13.98
CA GLU A 36 -9.24 -3.31 -14.94
C GLU A 36 -8.42 -3.20 -16.23
N LYS A 37 -8.16 -1.97 -16.71
CA LYS A 37 -7.21 -1.73 -17.80
C LYS A 37 -5.83 -2.21 -17.44
N ASP A 38 -5.32 -1.84 -16.26
CA ASP A 38 -4.03 -2.29 -15.76
C ASP A 38 -3.96 -3.82 -15.62
N TRP A 39 -5.05 -4.47 -15.22
CA TRP A 39 -5.15 -5.93 -15.19
C TRP A 39 -5.04 -6.53 -16.60
N THR A 40 -5.77 -5.98 -17.58
CA THR A 40 -5.69 -6.41 -18.98
C THR A 40 -4.27 -6.24 -19.54
N GLY A 41 -3.65 -5.09 -19.30
CA GLY A 41 -2.26 -4.83 -19.68
C GLY A 41 -1.30 -5.87 -19.08
N SER A 42 -1.51 -6.26 -17.82
CA SER A 42 -0.69 -7.29 -17.18
C SER A 42 -0.79 -8.67 -17.83
N LEU A 43 -1.93 -9.01 -18.43
CA LEU A 43 -2.10 -10.25 -19.18
C LEU A 43 -1.40 -10.20 -20.53
N GLN A 44 -1.51 -9.07 -21.24
CA GLN A 44 -1.00 -8.91 -22.59
C GLN A 44 0.50 -8.62 -22.65
N LEU A 45 1.01 -7.79 -21.72
CA LEU A 45 2.37 -7.26 -21.69
C LEU A 45 3.26 -7.92 -20.63
N GLY A 46 2.68 -8.75 -19.76
CA GLY A 46 3.38 -9.32 -18.60
C GLY A 46 3.46 -8.37 -17.39
N HIS A 47 3.16 -7.07 -17.56
CA HIS A 47 3.09 -6.07 -16.50
C HIS A 47 1.90 -5.11 -16.72
N PRO A 48 1.37 -4.43 -15.68
CA PRO A 48 0.30 -3.45 -15.84
C PRO A 48 0.68 -2.33 -16.81
N HIS A 49 -0.28 -1.65 -17.43
CA HIS A 49 0.02 -0.46 -18.25
C HIS A 49 0.74 0.63 -17.46
N THR A 50 0.50 0.69 -16.16
CA THR A 50 1.27 1.48 -15.20
C THR A 50 2.44 0.66 -14.63
N ASN A 51 2.39 0.31 -13.34
CA ASN A 51 3.31 -0.59 -12.65
C ASN A 51 2.57 -1.23 -11.46
N TYR A 52 3.17 -2.22 -10.81
CA TYR A 52 2.51 -2.90 -9.69
C TYR A 52 2.38 -2.04 -8.43
N TYR A 53 3.18 -0.98 -8.29
CA TYR A 53 2.99 0.01 -7.23
C TYR A 53 1.64 0.75 -7.41
N GLN A 54 1.37 1.29 -8.60
CA GLN A 54 0.10 1.94 -8.91
C GLN A 54 -1.09 0.97 -8.90
N TYR A 55 -0.87 -0.26 -9.38
CA TYR A 55 -1.86 -1.34 -9.28
C TYR A 55 -2.26 -1.62 -7.83
N GLY A 56 -1.25 -1.79 -6.96
CA GLY A 56 -1.44 -2.02 -5.53
C GLY A 56 -2.13 -0.84 -4.84
N LEU A 57 -1.76 0.40 -5.19
CA LEU A 57 -2.45 1.60 -4.70
C LEU A 57 -3.93 1.59 -5.09
N GLY A 58 -4.26 1.19 -6.32
CA GLY A 58 -5.65 1.05 -6.77
C GLY A 58 -6.45 0.04 -5.93
N VAL A 59 -5.86 -1.13 -5.65
CA VAL A 59 -6.48 -2.14 -4.78
C VAL A 59 -6.66 -1.61 -3.35
N LEU A 60 -5.62 -0.96 -2.79
CA LEU A 60 -5.64 -0.38 -1.46
C LEU A 60 -6.72 0.70 -1.33
N ALA A 61 -6.77 1.65 -2.27
CA ALA A 61 -7.76 2.72 -2.27
C ALA A 61 -9.20 2.18 -2.34
N LEU A 62 -9.47 1.22 -3.22
CA LEU A 62 -10.79 0.57 -3.27
C LEU A 62 -11.14 -0.10 -1.93
N CYS A 63 -10.19 -0.80 -1.31
CA CYS A 63 -10.39 -1.44 -0.02
C CYS A 63 -10.68 -0.44 1.12
N VAL A 64 -9.89 0.64 1.21
CA VAL A 64 -10.07 1.72 2.21
C VAL A 64 -11.46 2.35 2.12
N HIS A 65 -12.02 2.44 0.91
CA HIS A 65 -13.39 2.91 0.66
C HIS A 65 -14.47 1.82 0.80
N GLY A 66 -14.12 0.63 1.30
CA GLY A 66 -15.04 -0.50 1.49
C GLY A 66 -15.59 -1.08 0.18
N LYS A 67 -14.88 -0.89 -0.94
CA LYS A 67 -15.32 -1.34 -2.26
C LYS A 67 -14.67 -2.68 -2.60
N ARG A 68 -15.49 -3.64 -3.05
CA ARG A 68 -14.99 -4.94 -3.51
C ARG A 68 -14.12 -4.77 -4.75
N VAL A 69 -13.04 -5.56 -4.79
CA VAL A 69 -12.13 -5.69 -5.93
C VAL A 69 -12.35 -7.08 -6.53
N PRO A 70 -12.44 -7.23 -7.86
CA PRO A 70 -12.59 -8.54 -8.48
C PRO A 70 -11.47 -9.51 -8.09
N GLU A 71 -11.80 -10.77 -7.82
CA GLU A 71 -10.81 -11.78 -7.40
C GLU A 71 -9.65 -11.94 -8.40
N LYS A 72 -9.94 -11.88 -9.71
CA LYS A 72 -8.92 -11.94 -10.78
C LYS A 72 -7.86 -10.83 -10.67
N VAL A 73 -8.26 -9.64 -10.21
CA VAL A 73 -7.37 -8.48 -10.01
C VAL A 73 -6.49 -8.73 -8.78
N ILE A 74 -7.07 -9.22 -7.69
CA ILE A 74 -6.34 -9.57 -6.46
C ILE A 74 -5.32 -10.69 -6.73
N ARG A 75 -5.76 -11.77 -7.40
CA ARG A 75 -4.90 -12.90 -7.77
C ARG A 75 -3.74 -12.48 -8.66
N ARG A 76 -3.96 -11.50 -9.56
CA ARG A 76 -2.89 -10.97 -10.39
C ARG A 76 -1.81 -10.27 -9.57
N LEU A 77 -2.21 -9.42 -8.63
CA LEU A 77 -1.27 -8.77 -7.72
C LEU A 77 -0.51 -9.79 -6.85
N LEU A 78 -1.23 -10.80 -6.35
CA LEU A 78 -0.64 -11.88 -5.55
C LEU A 78 0.41 -12.67 -6.35
N ALA A 79 0.10 -13.04 -7.59
CA ALA A 79 1.02 -13.74 -8.48
C ALA A 79 2.26 -12.89 -8.80
N ALA A 80 2.09 -11.58 -9.00
CA ALA A 80 3.19 -10.66 -9.25
C ALA A 80 4.16 -10.57 -8.07
N GLN A 81 3.64 -10.51 -6.85
CA GLN A 81 4.43 -10.54 -5.61
C GLN A 81 5.17 -11.86 -5.44
N HIS A 82 4.54 -12.99 -5.79
CA HIS A 82 5.17 -14.31 -5.66
C HIS A 82 6.34 -14.55 -6.61
N HIS A 83 6.27 -14.03 -7.83
CA HIS A 83 7.26 -14.34 -8.87
C HIS A 83 8.39 -13.30 -8.96
N SER A 84 8.55 -12.45 -7.95
CA SER A 84 9.49 -11.31 -7.97
C SER A 84 9.35 -10.43 -9.23
N ARG A 85 8.16 -10.43 -9.84
CA ARG A 85 7.84 -9.66 -11.07
C ARG A 85 7.57 -8.19 -10.77
N LEU A 86 7.58 -7.81 -9.49
CA LEU A 86 7.52 -6.44 -9.01
C LEU A 86 8.76 -5.59 -9.36
N ARG A 87 9.74 -6.16 -10.07
CA ARG A 87 10.98 -5.46 -10.47
C ARG A 87 10.86 -4.55 -11.70
N HIS A 88 9.70 -4.49 -12.35
CA HIS A 88 9.50 -3.61 -13.51
C HIS A 88 8.99 -2.22 -13.07
N GLY A 89 9.88 -1.21 -13.08
CA GLY A 89 9.51 0.20 -13.02
C GLY A 89 9.36 0.84 -11.63
N GLY A 90 10.25 0.51 -10.66
CA GLY A 90 10.31 1.14 -9.34
C GLY A 90 11.09 0.30 -8.30
N SER A 91 11.14 0.75 -7.04
CA SER A 91 11.74 -0.02 -5.94
C SER A 91 10.89 -1.24 -5.63
N ALA A 92 11.50 -2.42 -5.62
CA ALA A 92 10.82 -3.67 -5.30
C ALA A 92 10.18 -3.62 -3.89
N VAL A 93 10.83 -2.95 -2.93
CA VAL A 93 10.34 -2.77 -1.56
C VAL A 93 9.04 -1.96 -1.55
N ASP A 94 8.95 -0.87 -2.31
CA ASP A 94 7.75 -0.03 -2.38
C ASP A 94 6.56 -0.83 -2.92
N MET A 95 6.81 -1.60 -4.00
CA MET A 95 5.76 -2.41 -4.63
C MET A 95 5.28 -3.52 -3.71
N GLU A 96 6.21 -4.22 -3.05
CA GLU A 96 5.89 -5.27 -2.07
C GLU A 96 5.13 -4.70 -0.87
N ALA A 97 5.52 -3.53 -0.39
CA ALA A 97 4.85 -2.86 0.72
C ALA A 97 3.43 -2.46 0.39
N VAL A 98 3.22 -1.77 -0.73
CA VAL A 98 1.87 -1.37 -1.15
C VAL A 98 0.98 -2.60 -1.39
N ALA A 99 1.52 -3.67 -1.98
CA ALA A 99 0.78 -4.92 -2.14
C ALA A 99 0.41 -5.55 -0.78
N ALA A 100 1.35 -5.59 0.17
CA ALA A 100 1.09 -6.09 1.52
C ALA A 100 0.06 -5.24 2.27
N LEU A 101 0.11 -3.91 2.16
CA LEU A 101 -0.89 -3.00 2.72
C LEU A 101 -2.27 -3.26 2.11
N ALA A 102 -2.36 -3.43 0.78
CA ALA A 102 -3.60 -3.74 0.09
C ALA A 102 -4.20 -5.08 0.55
N PHE A 103 -3.39 -6.13 0.64
CA PHE A 103 -3.82 -7.45 1.13
C PHE A 103 -4.28 -7.41 2.58
N THR A 104 -3.52 -6.75 3.44
CA THR A 104 -3.87 -6.57 4.85
C THR A 104 -5.20 -5.82 4.98
N CYS A 105 -5.43 -4.79 4.17
CA CYS A 105 -6.70 -4.08 4.14
C CYS A 105 -7.86 -5.01 3.74
N LEU A 106 -7.71 -5.74 2.61
CA LEU A 106 -8.77 -6.61 2.07
C LEU A 106 -9.22 -7.65 3.10
N GLU A 107 -8.27 -8.18 3.87
CA GLU A 107 -8.55 -9.13 4.94
C GLU A 107 -9.22 -8.49 6.16
N ARG A 108 -8.66 -7.39 6.70
CA ARG A 108 -9.20 -6.69 7.87
C ARG A 108 -10.63 -6.16 7.63
N ARG A 109 -10.95 -5.80 6.39
CA ARG A 109 -12.27 -5.31 6.00
C ARG A 109 -13.21 -6.43 5.54
N HIS A 110 -12.79 -7.69 5.63
CA HIS A 110 -13.55 -8.88 5.20
C HIS A 110 -14.06 -8.80 3.75
N LEU A 111 -13.30 -8.16 2.86
CA LEU A 111 -13.61 -8.04 1.43
C LEU A 111 -13.19 -9.28 0.63
N VAL A 112 -12.41 -10.17 1.25
CA VAL A 112 -12.01 -11.49 0.77
C VAL A 112 -12.07 -12.51 1.90
N ARG A 113 -12.40 -13.75 1.58
CA ARG A 113 -12.57 -14.85 2.56
C ARG A 113 -12.04 -16.18 2.01
N GLY A 114 -12.07 -17.22 2.84
CA GLY A 114 -11.71 -18.59 2.45
C GLY A 114 -10.25 -18.76 2.06
N ARG A 115 -10.01 -19.55 1.01
CA ARG A 115 -8.66 -19.87 0.51
C ARG A 115 -7.86 -18.62 0.15
N LEU A 116 -8.48 -17.69 -0.59
CA LEU A 116 -7.80 -16.47 -1.04
C LEU A 116 -7.30 -15.64 0.15
N GLY A 117 -8.14 -15.43 1.18
CA GLY A 117 -7.70 -14.73 2.39
C GLY A 117 -6.49 -15.39 3.07
N THR A 118 -6.48 -16.72 3.14
CA THR A 118 -5.32 -17.46 3.69
C THR A 118 -4.06 -17.28 2.83
N GLU A 119 -4.19 -17.24 1.51
CA GLU A 119 -3.09 -16.95 0.58
C GLU A 119 -2.54 -15.53 0.78
N LEU A 120 -3.43 -14.54 1.00
CA LEU A 120 -3.06 -13.16 1.31
C LEU A 120 -2.29 -13.04 2.63
N ARG A 121 -2.75 -13.66 3.73
CA ARG A 121 -2.00 -13.65 5.01
C ARG A 121 -0.59 -14.16 4.85
N LYS A 122 -0.44 -15.29 4.16
CA LYS A 122 0.87 -15.88 3.91
C LYS A 122 1.76 -14.96 3.08
N ALA A 123 1.19 -14.26 2.10
CA ALA A 123 1.91 -13.29 1.29
C ALA A 123 2.40 -12.09 2.13
N VAL A 124 1.52 -11.53 2.96
CA VAL A 124 1.87 -10.44 3.90
C VAL A 124 2.95 -10.86 4.87
N GLN A 125 2.85 -12.06 5.46
CA GLN A 125 3.88 -12.60 6.37
C GLN A 125 5.24 -12.75 5.68
N ARG A 126 5.27 -13.25 4.43
CA ARG A 126 6.51 -13.36 3.65
C ARG A 126 7.11 -11.99 3.36
N THR A 127 6.31 -11.02 2.94
CA THR A 127 6.79 -9.65 2.67
C THR A 127 7.38 -9.01 3.92
N ARG A 128 6.71 -9.11 5.07
CA ARG A 128 7.26 -8.61 6.33
C ARG A 128 8.63 -9.21 6.65
N LYS A 129 8.75 -10.54 6.52
CA LYS A 129 10.03 -11.23 6.75
C LYS A 129 11.11 -10.78 5.75
N SER A 130 10.76 -10.64 4.47
CA SER A 130 11.65 -10.14 3.41
C SER A 130 12.17 -8.73 3.74
N MET A 131 11.30 -7.83 4.19
CA MET A 131 11.67 -6.47 4.60
C MET A 131 12.61 -6.45 5.80
N ALA A 132 12.33 -7.24 6.83
CA ALA A 132 13.21 -7.36 7.99
C ALA A 132 14.59 -7.92 7.59
N GLN A 133 14.64 -8.86 6.63
CA GLN A 133 15.89 -9.42 6.10
C GLN A 133 16.65 -8.47 5.18
N ALA A 134 15.94 -7.58 4.48
CA ALA A 134 16.52 -6.57 3.61
C ALA A 134 17.01 -5.32 4.36
N GLN A 135 16.88 -5.29 5.69
CA GLN A 135 17.33 -4.17 6.50
C GLN A 135 18.86 -4.10 6.56
N GLY A 136 19.42 -2.95 6.19
CA GLY A 136 20.84 -2.64 6.32
C GLY A 136 21.29 -2.45 7.77
N MET A 137 22.60 -2.40 7.98
CA MET A 137 23.16 -2.14 9.32
C MET A 137 22.73 -0.77 9.88
N ASP A 138 22.54 0.20 8.98
CA ASP A 138 22.01 1.55 9.23
C ASP A 138 20.50 1.59 9.55
N GLY A 139 19.81 0.44 9.50
CA GLY A 139 18.37 0.34 9.75
C GLY A 139 17.49 0.64 8.53
N VAL A 140 18.08 1.04 7.40
CA VAL A 140 17.36 1.34 6.15
C VAL A 140 16.86 0.05 5.51
N ILE A 141 15.61 0.04 5.02
CA ILE A 141 15.03 -1.12 4.32
C ILE A 141 14.94 -0.79 2.83
N GLY A 142 15.81 -1.41 2.03
CA GLY A 142 15.99 -1.09 0.62
C GLY A 142 16.72 0.23 0.42
N ASN A 143 16.00 1.35 0.51
CA ASN A 143 16.56 2.69 0.50
C ASN A 143 15.76 3.62 1.43
N ILE A 144 16.25 4.84 1.64
CA ILE A 144 15.62 5.77 2.59
C ILE A 144 14.18 6.18 2.19
N TYR A 145 13.86 6.20 0.90
CA TYR A 145 12.51 6.49 0.39
C TYR A 145 11.56 5.29 0.45
N SER A 146 12.11 4.06 0.49
CA SER A 146 11.36 2.82 0.65
C SER A 146 11.09 2.46 2.12
N THR A 147 11.94 2.94 3.02
CA THR A 147 11.85 2.64 4.45
C THR A 147 10.49 3.05 5.09
N PRO A 148 9.88 4.21 4.76
CA PRO A 148 8.56 4.57 5.28
C PRO A 148 7.48 3.54 4.96
N TRP A 149 7.53 2.96 3.75
CA TRP A 149 6.58 1.93 3.33
C TRP A 149 6.73 0.65 4.15
N ALA A 150 7.96 0.23 4.43
CA ALA A 150 8.21 -0.92 5.30
C ALA A 150 7.73 -0.67 6.73
N VAL A 151 7.96 0.52 7.28
CA VAL A 151 7.43 0.93 8.60
C VAL A 151 5.91 0.83 8.64
N GLN A 152 5.22 1.33 7.60
CA GLN A 152 3.77 1.19 7.50
C GLN A 152 3.29 -0.27 7.45
N VAL A 153 4.04 -1.18 6.81
CA VAL A 153 3.71 -2.62 6.80
C VAL A 153 3.82 -3.22 8.20
N PHE A 154 4.88 -2.92 8.96
CA PHE A 154 5.00 -3.40 10.35
C PHE A 154 3.87 -2.89 11.24
N LEU A 155 3.48 -1.62 11.09
CA LEU A 155 2.31 -1.04 11.78
C LEU A 155 1.01 -1.75 11.37
N ALA A 156 0.76 -1.87 10.07
CA ALA A 156 -0.42 -2.50 9.50
C ALA A 156 -0.53 -4.00 9.84
N THR A 157 0.58 -4.68 10.17
CA THR A 157 0.58 -6.10 10.54
C THR A 157 0.64 -6.33 12.05
N GLY A 158 0.68 -5.26 12.85
CA GLY A 158 0.68 -5.33 14.32
C GLY A 158 2.00 -5.85 14.91
N THR A 159 3.12 -5.66 14.22
CA THR A 159 4.44 -6.17 14.66
C THR A 159 5.38 -5.05 15.10
N CYS A 160 4.89 -3.83 15.30
CA CYS A 160 5.71 -2.70 15.74
C CYS A 160 6.39 -2.91 17.11
N GLN A 161 5.79 -3.71 18.00
CA GLN A 161 6.36 -3.99 19.32
C GLN A 161 7.30 -5.20 19.35
N THR A 162 7.18 -6.11 18.38
CA THR A 162 7.83 -7.43 18.40
C THR A 162 8.98 -7.56 17.41
N ASP A 163 8.99 -6.74 16.37
CA ASP A 163 9.98 -6.79 15.31
C ASP A 163 11.05 -5.71 15.52
N THR A 164 12.27 -6.08 15.89
CA THR A 164 13.37 -5.12 16.08
C THR A 164 13.67 -4.33 14.80
N ALA A 165 13.31 -4.88 13.63
CA ALA A 165 13.47 -4.18 12.36
C ALA A 165 12.62 -2.92 12.29
N TYR A 166 11.44 -2.91 12.92
CA TYR A 166 10.58 -1.72 12.98
C TYR A 166 11.30 -0.57 13.70
N SER A 167 11.78 -0.78 14.92
CA SER A 167 12.41 0.28 15.71
C SER A 167 13.66 0.84 15.04
N ARG A 168 14.48 -0.02 14.41
CA ARG A 168 15.65 0.39 13.64
C ARG A 168 15.28 1.20 12.39
N ALA A 169 14.22 0.80 11.70
CA ALA A 169 13.73 1.53 10.52
C ALA A 169 13.19 2.91 10.88
N VAL A 170 12.42 3.02 11.98
CA VAL A 170 11.95 4.32 12.49
C VAL A 170 13.12 5.22 12.89
N ALA A 171 14.13 4.68 13.59
CA ALA A 171 15.33 5.43 13.93
C ALA A 171 16.09 5.92 12.69
N ALA A 172 16.20 5.09 11.65
CA ALA A 172 16.82 5.46 10.38
C ALA A 172 16.06 6.59 9.66
N LEU A 173 14.73 6.62 9.72
CA LEU A 173 13.91 7.68 9.13
C LEU A 173 14.08 9.04 9.80
N LEU A 174 14.47 9.08 11.07
CA LEU A 174 14.67 10.32 11.81
C LEU A 174 15.98 11.03 11.48
N GLN A 175 16.95 10.35 10.84
CA GLN A 175 18.25 10.95 10.52
C GLN A 175 18.19 11.92 9.32
N PRO A 176 17.57 11.58 8.18
CA PRO A 176 17.62 12.41 6.98
C PRO A 176 16.26 13.06 6.70
N LEU A 177 15.67 13.76 7.69
CA LEU A 177 14.36 14.40 7.50
C LEU A 177 14.35 15.38 6.31
N GLU A 178 15.48 16.04 6.05
CA GLU A 178 15.69 16.94 4.90
C GLU A 178 15.59 16.23 3.54
N ALA A 179 15.83 14.91 3.48
CA ALA A 179 15.70 14.14 2.24
C ALA A 179 14.24 14.03 1.76
N PHE A 180 13.26 14.33 2.62
CA PHE A 180 11.83 14.23 2.32
C PHE A 180 11.20 15.58 1.96
N GLY A 181 11.89 16.41 1.19
CA GLY A 181 11.47 17.78 0.87
C GLY A 181 10.33 17.94 -0.16
N THR A 182 9.76 16.86 -0.70
CA THR A 182 8.68 16.96 -1.70
C THR A 182 7.39 16.32 -1.20
N ALA A 183 6.25 16.78 -1.71
CA ALA A 183 4.94 16.20 -1.37
C ALA A 183 4.88 14.68 -1.63
N GLY A 184 5.56 14.20 -2.68
CA GLY A 184 5.60 12.77 -3.02
C GLY A 184 6.47 11.94 -2.06
N THR A 185 7.54 12.52 -1.51
CA THR A 185 8.44 11.83 -0.59
C THR A 185 7.99 11.93 0.86
N ILE A 186 7.33 13.03 1.26
CA ILE A 186 6.85 13.24 2.63
C ILE A 186 5.55 12.49 2.94
N GLY A 187 4.70 12.26 1.93
CA GLY A 187 3.39 11.63 2.09
C GLY A 187 3.43 10.27 2.83
N PRO A 188 4.31 9.33 2.43
CA PRO A 188 4.44 8.04 3.14
C PRO A 188 5.18 8.15 4.49
N VAL A 189 6.00 9.18 4.69
CA VAL A 189 6.84 9.38 5.87
C VAL A 189 6.02 9.84 7.07
N LEU A 190 5.17 10.85 6.90
CA LEU A 190 4.42 11.44 8.01
C LEU A 190 3.55 10.41 8.76
N PRO A 191 2.73 9.58 8.09
CA PRO A 191 2.00 8.53 8.79
C PRO A 191 2.93 7.56 9.52
N ALA A 192 4.02 7.13 8.87
CA ALA A 192 4.96 6.18 9.44
C ALA A 192 5.57 6.71 10.76
N LEU A 193 6.00 7.97 10.78
CA LEU A 193 6.56 8.63 11.97
C LEU A 193 5.50 8.88 13.06
N HIS A 194 4.23 9.07 12.68
CA HIS A 194 3.11 9.15 13.62
C HIS A 194 2.56 7.79 14.07
N GLY A 195 3.24 6.69 13.75
CA GLY A 195 2.77 5.34 14.11
C GLY A 195 1.48 4.93 13.40
N ARG A 196 1.24 5.48 12.22
CA ARG A 196 0.09 5.21 11.34
C ARG A 196 0.52 4.63 10.00
N SER A 197 -0.42 3.97 9.36
CA SER A 197 -0.34 3.40 8.02
C SER A 197 -1.49 3.93 7.17
N TYR A 198 -1.39 3.76 5.85
CA TYR A 198 -2.49 4.09 4.96
C TYR A 198 -3.77 3.26 5.22
N LEU A 199 -3.70 2.17 6.01
CA LEU A 199 -4.90 1.42 6.40
C LEU A 199 -5.72 2.17 7.46
N ASP A 200 -5.07 2.99 8.29
CA ASP A 200 -5.74 3.73 9.36
C ASP A 200 -6.70 4.78 8.78
N ILE A 201 -6.46 5.23 7.54
CA ILE A 201 -7.35 6.09 6.76
C ILE A 201 -8.76 5.48 6.63
N ALA A 202 -8.89 4.15 6.60
CA ALA A 202 -10.18 3.48 6.43
C ALA A 202 -11.14 3.74 7.60
N SER A 203 -10.62 3.86 8.82
CA SER A 203 -11.37 4.08 10.07
C SER A 203 -11.12 5.45 10.69
N MET A 204 -10.47 6.36 9.96
CA MET A 204 -10.16 7.68 10.50
C MET A 204 -11.43 8.49 10.72
N GLU A 205 -11.54 9.05 11.92
CA GLU A 205 -12.53 10.02 12.36
C GLU A 205 -11.80 11.35 12.53
N CYS A 206 -12.25 12.40 11.85
CA CYS A 206 -11.71 13.73 12.08
C CYS A 206 -12.42 14.33 13.29
N ARG A 207 -11.63 14.68 14.30
CA ARG A 207 -12.07 15.45 15.46
C ARG A 207 -11.42 16.82 15.33
N GLU A 208 -12.17 17.86 15.64
CA GLU A 208 -11.55 19.16 15.89
C GLU A 208 -10.70 19.04 17.16
N GLU A 209 -9.50 19.62 17.14
CA GLU A 209 -8.62 19.70 18.33
C GLU A 209 -9.21 20.62 19.40
#